data_AF-A0AAV0R2K7-F1
#
_entry.id   AF-A0AAV0R2K7-F1
#
_cell.length_a   1.000
_cell.length_b   1.000
_cell.length_c   1.000
_cell.angle_alpha   90.00
_cell.angle_beta   90.00
_cell.angle_gamma   90.00
#
_symmetry.space_group_name_H-M   'P 1'
#
loop_
_entity.id
_entity.type
_entity.pdbx_description
1 polymer ?
#
loop_
_entity_poly.entity_id
_entity_poly.type
_entity_poly.pdbx_seq_one_letter_code
_entity_poly.pdbx_strand_id
1 'polypeptide(L)'
;MELAAAKATQESILSGSPQSKRKYLMVVGINTAFSSRKRRDSVRATWMPTGEKRKKLEEEKGIIIRFVIGHSATSGGILDRAIEAEDQKHGDFLRLDHVEGYLELSAKTKIYFATAVALWDADFYVKVDDDVHVNIATLGETLVRHRKKPRVYIGCMKSGPVLNQKGVRYHEPEYWKFGEAGNKYFRHATGQLYAISHDLASYISVNQHVLHKFANEDVSLGSWFIGLDVDHIDDRRLCCGTPPDCEWKAQAGNICIASFDWTCSGICRSADRIKEVHRRCGEGANAVWTAKF
;
A
#
# COMPACT_ATOMS: atom_id res chain seq x y z
N MET A 1 -19.22 14.01 -11.19
CA MET A 1 -18.63 12.66 -11.09
C MET A 1 -19.67 11.55 -11.27
N GLU A 2 -20.96 11.80 -11.01
CA GLU A 2 -22.04 10.83 -11.30
C GLU A 2 -22.19 10.49 -12.79
N LEU A 3 -21.93 11.41 -13.71
CA LEU A 3 -22.14 11.20 -15.15
C LEU A 3 -21.21 10.16 -15.79
N ALA A 4 -19.99 9.99 -15.28
CA ALA A 4 -19.04 9.00 -15.83
C ALA A 4 -19.31 7.59 -15.28
N ALA A 5 -19.66 7.48 -13.99
CA ALA A 5 -20.08 6.23 -13.37
C ALA A 5 -21.46 5.78 -13.92
N ALA A 6 -22.39 6.70 -14.15
CA ALA A 6 -23.68 6.41 -14.77
C ALA A 6 -23.52 5.92 -16.22
N LYS A 7 -22.61 6.51 -17.01
CA LYS A 7 -22.30 6.05 -18.37
C LYS A 7 -21.75 4.62 -18.40
N ALA A 8 -20.79 4.30 -17.53
CA ALA A 8 -20.23 2.95 -17.42
C ALA A 8 -21.28 1.91 -16.99
N THR A 9 -22.22 2.30 -16.13
CA THR A 9 -23.31 1.43 -15.68
C THR A 9 -24.35 1.20 -16.79
N GLN A 10 -24.63 2.22 -17.61
CA GLN A 10 -25.62 2.13 -18.69
C GLN A 10 -25.10 1.33 -19.90
N GLU A 11 -23.80 1.39 -20.20
CA GLU A 11 -23.15 0.56 -21.25
C GLU A 11 -23.06 -0.93 -20.85
N SER A 12 -22.93 -1.23 -19.56
CA SER A 12 -22.95 -2.60 -19.02
C SER A 12 -24.32 -3.27 -19.10
N ILE A 13 -25.41 -2.51 -19.15
CA ILE A 13 -26.78 -3.05 -19.20
C ILE A 13 -27.20 -3.35 -20.65
N LEU A 14 -26.59 -2.67 -21.64
CA LEU A 14 -26.89 -2.83 -23.06
C LEU A 14 -26.07 -3.94 -23.75
N SER A 15 -25.00 -4.42 -23.13
CA SER A 15 -24.16 -5.52 -23.64
C SER A 15 -24.37 -6.78 -22.78
N GLY A 16 -25.34 -7.61 -23.18
CA GLY A 16 -25.79 -8.81 -22.47
C GLY A 16 -24.78 -9.96 -22.36
N SER A 17 -23.64 -9.73 -21.71
CA SER A 17 -22.74 -10.73 -21.15
C SER A 17 -21.92 -10.08 -20.04
N PRO A 18 -21.87 -10.61 -18.80
CA PRO A 18 -20.93 -10.11 -17.81
C PRO A 18 -19.54 -10.42 -18.34
N GLN A 19 -18.86 -9.40 -18.87
CA GLN A 19 -17.46 -9.50 -19.24
C GLN A 19 -16.72 -9.78 -17.93
N SER A 20 -16.36 -11.05 -17.71
CA SER A 20 -15.65 -11.50 -16.52
C SER A 20 -14.46 -10.58 -16.32
N LYS A 21 -14.53 -9.68 -15.32
CA LYS A 21 -13.40 -8.82 -14.96
C LYS A 21 -12.22 -9.75 -14.72
N ARG A 22 -11.09 -9.43 -15.36
CA ARG A 22 -9.86 -10.18 -15.18
C ARG A 22 -9.52 -10.19 -13.68
N LYS A 23 -9.29 -11.39 -13.14
CA LYS A 23 -8.86 -11.54 -11.75
C LYS A 23 -7.35 -11.37 -11.63
N TYR A 24 -6.92 -10.50 -10.72
CA TYR A 24 -5.53 -10.17 -10.42
C TYR A 24 -5.06 -10.89 -9.14
N LEU A 25 -3.76 -11.12 -9.02
CA LEU A 25 -3.16 -11.61 -7.79
C LEU A 25 -3.17 -10.51 -6.72
N MET A 26 -2.60 -9.35 -7.05
CA MET A 26 -2.52 -8.24 -6.11
C MET A 26 -2.49 -6.88 -6.78
N VAL A 27 -3.02 -5.89 -6.07
CA VAL A 27 -2.90 -4.47 -6.41
C VAL A 27 -2.03 -3.79 -5.36
N VAL A 28 -0.90 -3.22 -5.77
CA VAL A 28 0.04 -2.52 -4.90
C VAL A 28 -0.10 -1.01 -5.10
N GLY A 29 -0.56 -0.34 -4.06
CA GLY A 29 -0.63 1.11 -3.95
C GLY A 29 0.55 1.66 -3.18
N ILE A 30 1.39 2.44 -3.85
CA ILE A 30 2.52 3.13 -3.24
C ILE A 30 2.07 4.53 -2.84
N ASN A 31 1.78 4.74 -1.56
CA ASN A 31 1.39 6.06 -1.05
C ASN A 31 2.57 7.04 -1.20
N THR A 32 2.32 8.13 -1.93
CA THR A 32 3.31 9.17 -2.21
C THR A 32 2.75 10.57 -1.95
N ALA A 33 3.56 11.62 -2.08
CA ALA A 33 3.12 13.00 -1.93
C ALA A 33 3.69 13.88 -3.05
N PHE A 34 3.18 15.11 -3.19
CA PHE A 34 3.68 16.06 -4.18
C PHE A 34 5.19 16.30 -4.10
N SER A 35 5.73 16.40 -2.88
CA SER A 35 7.16 16.60 -2.61
C SER A 35 8.05 15.38 -2.88
N SER A 36 7.47 14.19 -3.06
CA SER A 36 8.18 12.92 -3.17
C SER A 36 8.68 12.56 -4.57
N ARG A 37 8.80 13.53 -5.50
CA ARG A 37 9.21 13.24 -6.89
C ARG A 37 10.48 12.38 -6.98
N LYS A 38 11.53 12.78 -6.27
CA LYS A 38 12.80 12.04 -6.26
C LYS A 38 12.67 10.62 -5.69
N ARG A 39 11.75 10.41 -4.73
CA ARG A 39 11.48 9.07 -4.18
C ARG A 39 10.79 8.18 -5.21
N ARG A 40 9.77 8.69 -5.91
CA ARG A 40 9.12 7.95 -7.01
C ARG A 40 10.10 7.57 -8.10
N ASP A 41 10.95 8.50 -8.52
CA ASP A 41 11.99 8.21 -9.52
C ASP A 41 12.98 7.14 -9.02
N SER A 42 13.32 7.15 -7.72
CA SER A 42 14.18 6.12 -7.12
C SER A 42 13.52 4.74 -7.03
N VAL A 43 12.20 4.68 -6.77
CA VAL A 43 11.41 3.43 -6.78
C VAL A 43 11.32 2.85 -8.19
N ARG A 44 11.04 3.69 -9.21
CA ARG A 44 11.05 3.31 -10.63
C ARG A 44 12.43 2.83 -11.11
N ALA A 45 13.50 3.40 -10.58
CA ALA A 45 14.87 3.02 -10.90
C ALA A 45 15.34 1.75 -10.16
N THR A 46 14.52 1.18 -9.28
CA THR A 46 14.87 0.01 -8.47
C THR A 46 13.82 -1.09 -8.61
N TRP A 47 12.95 -1.25 -7.62
CA TRP A 47 12.13 -2.45 -7.49
C TRP A 47 10.83 -2.39 -8.30
N MET A 48 10.37 -1.22 -8.74
CA MET A 48 9.13 -1.10 -9.51
C MET A 48 9.39 -1.21 -11.02
N PRO A 49 8.87 -2.22 -11.72
CA PRO A 49 8.95 -2.29 -13.18
C PRO A 49 8.25 -1.10 -13.84
N THR A 50 8.81 -0.62 -14.97
CA THR A 50 8.30 0.53 -15.72
C THR A 50 8.03 0.18 -17.18
N GLY A 51 7.27 1.03 -17.88
CA GLY A 51 6.98 0.88 -19.31
C GLY A 51 6.40 -0.49 -19.66
N GLU A 52 6.94 -1.13 -20.68
CA GLU A 52 6.50 -2.47 -21.14
C GLU A 52 6.69 -3.56 -20.08
N LYS A 53 7.71 -3.48 -19.22
CA LYS A 53 7.87 -4.44 -18.12
C LYS A 53 6.73 -4.33 -17.12
N ARG A 54 6.22 -3.12 -16.87
CA ARG A 54 5.05 -2.94 -16.00
C ARG A 54 3.80 -3.57 -16.62
N LYS A 55 3.53 -3.29 -17.90
CA LYS A 55 2.38 -3.91 -18.61
C LYS A 55 2.46 -5.44 -18.61
N LYS A 56 3.65 -5.98 -18.92
CA LYS A 56 3.91 -7.43 -18.85
C LYS A 56 3.65 -8.00 -17.45
N LEU A 57 4.01 -7.28 -16.39
CA LEU A 57 3.73 -7.70 -15.01
C LEU A 57 2.21 -7.80 -14.75
N GLU A 58 1.44 -6.83 -15.24
CA GLU A 58 -0.02 -6.81 -15.12
C GLU A 58 -0.66 -7.95 -15.93
N GLU A 59 -0.17 -8.17 -17.15
CA GLU A 59 -0.72 -9.12 -18.11
C GLU A 59 -0.32 -10.57 -17.87
N GLU A 60 0.88 -10.85 -17.37
CA GLU A 60 1.37 -12.23 -17.17
C GLU A 60 1.30 -12.68 -15.72
N LYS A 61 1.46 -11.74 -14.77
CA LYS A 61 1.50 -12.07 -13.33
C LYS A 61 0.27 -11.60 -12.57
N GLY A 62 -0.58 -10.78 -13.19
CA GLY A 62 -1.76 -10.24 -12.52
C GLY A 62 -1.38 -9.33 -11.34
N ILE A 63 -0.27 -8.59 -11.43
CA ILE A 63 0.18 -7.68 -10.38
C ILE A 63 0.08 -6.25 -10.91
N ILE A 64 -0.79 -5.46 -10.29
CA ILE A 64 -0.91 -4.02 -10.57
C ILE A 64 -0.03 -3.25 -9.57
N ILE A 65 0.75 -2.27 -10.03
CA ILE A 65 1.51 -1.37 -9.15
C ILE A 65 1.27 0.08 -9.57
N ARG A 66 0.81 0.93 -8.66
CA ARG A 66 0.54 2.35 -8.92
C ARG A 66 1.03 3.24 -7.78
N PHE A 67 1.56 4.42 -8.11
CA PHE A 67 1.73 5.50 -7.15
C PHE A 67 0.38 6.12 -6.82
N VAL A 68 0.00 6.11 -5.55
CA VAL A 68 -1.30 6.59 -5.09
C VAL A 68 -1.17 8.03 -4.62
N ILE A 69 -1.91 8.93 -5.27
CA ILE A 69 -1.87 10.35 -4.96
C ILE A 69 -3.24 11.00 -5.17
N GLY A 70 -3.63 11.88 -4.26
CA GLY A 70 -4.77 12.77 -4.39
C GLY A 70 -4.44 14.00 -5.25
N HIS A 71 -5.25 15.04 -5.07
CA HIS A 71 -5.07 16.34 -5.71
C HIS A 71 -4.74 17.42 -4.68
N SER A 72 -4.27 18.56 -5.17
CA SER A 72 -3.98 19.70 -4.29
C SER A 72 -5.29 20.38 -3.85
N ALA A 73 -5.23 21.21 -2.80
CA ALA A 73 -6.40 21.96 -2.32
C ALA A 73 -6.98 22.89 -3.41
N THR A 74 -6.11 23.42 -4.27
CA THR A 74 -6.50 24.19 -5.46
C THR A 74 -6.43 23.28 -6.68
N SER A 75 -7.53 22.61 -7.00
CA SER A 75 -7.61 21.70 -8.14
C SER A 75 -7.10 22.35 -9.43
N GLY A 76 -6.19 21.67 -10.13
CA GLY A 76 -5.56 22.16 -11.36
C GLY A 76 -4.41 23.15 -11.14
N GLY A 77 -3.96 23.32 -9.89
CA GLY A 77 -2.80 24.12 -9.51
C GLY A 77 -1.46 23.53 -10.00
N ILE A 78 -0.36 24.22 -9.70
CA ILE A 78 0.99 23.85 -10.18
C ILE A 78 1.38 22.44 -9.74
N LEU A 79 1.04 22.05 -8.51
CA LEU A 79 1.33 20.72 -7.97
C LEU A 79 0.59 19.63 -8.74
N ASP A 80 -0.68 19.85 -9.09
CA ASP A 80 -1.46 18.90 -9.89
C ASP A 80 -0.93 18.77 -11.31
N ARG A 81 -0.58 19.89 -11.96
CA ARG A 81 0.01 19.88 -13.32
C ARG A 81 1.36 19.16 -13.37
N ALA A 82 2.16 19.27 -12.30
CA ALA A 82 3.42 18.56 -12.21
C ALA A 82 3.22 17.03 -12.13
N ILE A 83 2.18 16.58 -11.40
CA ILE A 83 1.80 15.17 -11.37
C ILE A 83 1.21 14.73 -12.70
N GLU A 84 0.37 15.53 -13.34
CA GLU A 84 -0.20 15.23 -14.65
C GLU A 84 0.89 15.05 -15.72
N ALA A 85 1.89 15.93 -15.76
CA ALA A 85 3.03 15.80 -16.67
C ALA A 85 3.87 14.54 -16.37
N GLU A 86 3.99 14.15 -15.09
CA GLU A 86 4.64 12.91 -14.71
C GLU A 86 3.85 11.67 -15.13
N ASP A 87 2.54 11.69 -14.93
CA ASP A 87 1.65 10.59 -15.27
C ASP A 87 1.53 10.43 -16.78
N GLN A 88 1.48 11.51 -17.56
CA GLN A 88 1.56 11.43 -19.03
C GLN A 88 2.86 10.74 -19.50
N LYS A 89 3.96 10.89 -18.77
CA LYS A 89 5.24 10.27 -19.10
C LYS A 89 5.34 8.80 -18.68
N HIS A 90 4.81 8.44 -17.52
CA HIS A 90 5.03 7.14 -16.89
C HIS A 90 3.79 6.23 -16.85
N GLY A 91 2.60 6.84 -16.83
CA GLY A 91 1.28 6.20 -16.81
C GLY A 91 1.04 5.34 -15.57
N ASP A 92 1.72 5.62 -14.47
CA ASP A 92 1.86 4.76 -13.31
C ASP A 92 1.26 5.33 -12.02
N PHE A 93 0.41 6.35 -12.12
CA PHE A 93 -0.38 6.84 -11.00
C PHE A 93 -1.76 6.20 -10.89
N LEU A 94 -2.26 6.18 -9.65
CA LEU A 94 -3.67 6.11 -9.31
C LEU A 94 -4.05 7.43 -8.65
N ARG A 95 -4.80 8.27 -9.38
CA ARG A 95 -5.29 9.57 -8.91
C ARG A 95 -6.56 9.35 -8.10
N LEU A 96 -6.58 9.85 -6.87
CA LEU A 96 -7.73 9.78 -5.96
C LEU A 96 -8.47 11.12 -5.91
N ASP A 97 -9.79 11.06 -5.74
CA ASP A 97 -10.59 12.22 -5.34
C ASP A 97 -10.39 12.48 -3.84
N HIS A 98 -9.25 13.08 -3.52
CA HIS A 98 -8.76 13.27 -2.17
C HIS A 98 -7.86 14.51 -2.13
N VAL A 99 -8.16 15.46 -1.26
CA VAL A 99 -7.25 16.59 -1.02
C VAL A 99 -6.07 16.09 -0.19
N GLU A 100 -4.86 16.13 -0.76
CA GLU A 100 -3.65 15.74 -0.05
C GLU A 100 -3.37 16.66 1.15
N GLY A 101 -3.05 16.04 2.29
CA GLY A 101 -2.67 16.72 3.51
C GLY A 101 -1.98 15.76 4.47
N TYR A 102 -1.10 16.28 5.34
CA TYR A 102 -0.34 15.43 6.27
C TYR A 102 -1.23 14.64 7.24
N LEU A 103 -2.31 15.26 7.73
CA LEU A 103 -3.27 14.62 8.65
C LEU A 103 -4.33 13.77 7.93
N GLU A 104 -4.25 13.68 6.60
CA GLU A 104 -5.26 13.03 5.77
C GLU A 104 -4.85 11.64 5.29
N LEU A 105 -3.70 11.11 5.75
CA LEU A 105 -3.21 9.78 5.34
C LEU A 105 -4.21 8.65 5.60
N SER A 106 -4.86 8.63 6.77
CA SER A 106 -5.90 7.65 7.09
C SER A 106 -7.09 7.73 6.12
N ALA A 107 -7.44 8.94 5.66
CA ALA A 107 -8.49 9.14 4.67
C ALA A 107 -8.03 8.67 3.28
N LYS A 108 -6.82 9.02 2.89
CA LYS A 108 -6.18 8.57 1.64
C LYS A 108 -6.15 7.06 1.54
N THR A 109 -5.73 6.35 2.58
CA THR A 109 -5.71 4.88 2.60
C THR A 109 -7.09 4.28 2.45
N LYS A 110 -8.10 4.84 3.13
CA LYS A 110 -9.49 4.39 3.01
C LYS A 110 -9.99 4.54 1.57
N ILE A 111 -9.77 5.71 0.96
CA ILE A 111 -10.17 6.01 -0.42
C ILE A 111 -9.39 5.12 -1.40
N TYR A 112 -8.09 4.92 -1.17
CA TYR A 112 -7.27 4.02 -1.97
C TYR A 112 -7.87 2.62 -2.08
N PHE A 113 -8.17 1.97 -0.94
CA PHE A 113 -8.74 0.62 -0.97
C PHE A 113 -10.11 0.60 -1.64
N ALA A 114 -10.97 1.57 -1.37
CA ALA A 114 -12.28 1.68 -2.01
C ALA A 114 -12.16 1.83 -3.54
N THR A 115 -11.28 2.71 -4.02
CA THR A 115 -11.02 2.93 -5.44
C THR A 115 -10.37 1.71 -6.09
N ALA A 116 -9.38 1.09 -5.44
CA ALA A 116 -8.67 -0.06 -5.99
C ALA A 116 -9.62 -1.25 -6.22
N VAL A 117 -10.49 -1.54 -5.25
CA VAL A 117 -11.51 -2.61 -5.38
C VAL A 117 -12.50 -2.34 -6.51
N ALA A 118 -12.87 -1.07 -6.72
CA ALA A 118 -13.78 -0.71 -7.81
C ALA A 118 -13.15 -0.95 -9.20
N LEU A 119 -11.83 -0.69 -9.31
CA LEU A 119 -11.09 -0.75 -10.57
C LEU A 119 -10.61 -2.17 -10.92
N TRP A 120 -10.10 -2.92 -9.95
CA TRP A 120 -9.44 -4.20 -10.18
C TRP A 120 -9.98 -5.26 -9.23
N ASP A 121 -10.45 -6.38 -9.77
CA ASP A 121 -10.79 -7.57 -8.96
C ASP A 121 -9.50 -8.34 -8.66
N ALA A 122 -8.98 -8.24 -7.43
CA ALA A 122 -7.73 -8.86 -7.01
C ALA A 122 -7.87 -9.69 -5.72
N ASP A 123 -7.09 -10.76 -5.57
CA ASP A 123 -7.06 -11.56 -4.33
C ASP A 123 -6.57 -10.73 -3.12
N PHE A 124 -5.61 -9.83 -3.34
CA PHE A 124 -5.02 -8.98 -2.31
C PHE A 124 -4.85 -7.53 -2.75
N TYR A 125 -4.94 -6.61 -1.78
CA TYR A 125 -4.65 -5.20 -1.95
C TYR A 125 -3.57 -4.81 -0.95
N VAL A 126 -2.52 -4.15 -1.43
CA VAL A 126 -1.29 -3.90 -0.69
C VAL A 126 -1.05 -2.40 -0.63
N LYS A 127 -0.79 -1.88 0.57
CA LYS A 127 -0.31 -0.51 0.75
C LYS A 127 1.19 -0.54 1.04
N VAL A 128 1.95 0.36 0.41
CA VAL A 128 3.38 0.54 0.61
C VAL A 128 3.71 2.04 0.71
N ASP A 129 4.67 2.43 1.55
CA ASP A 129 5.21 3.80 1.53
C ASP A 129 6.28 3.99 0.44
N ASP A 130 6.38 5.20 -0.12
CA ASP A 130 7.33 5.52 -1.20
C ASP A 130 8.82 5.56 -0.80
N ASP A 131 9.12 5.31 0.47
CA ASP A 131 10.48 5.16 1.02
C ASP A 131 10.79 3.75 1.52
N VAL A 132 10.10 2.73 1.00
CA VAL A 132 10.33 1.32 1.33
C VAL A 132 10.89 0.56 0.11
N HIS A 133 11.85 -0.34 0.34
CA HIS A 133 12.28 -1.31 -0.68
C HIS A 133 11.45 -2.59 -0.57
N VAL A 134 10.98 -3.11 -1.72
CA VAL A 134 10.11 -4.30 -1.78
C VAL A 134 10.67 -5.33 -2.76
N ASN A 135 10.60 -6.60 -2.36
CA ASN A 135 10.86 -7.76 -3.21
C ASN A 135 9.51 -8.33 -3.70
N ILE A 136 9.13 -8.00 -4.94
CA ILE A 136 7.78 -8.25 -5.49
C ILE A 136 7.46 -9.74 -5.60
N ALA A 137 8.42 -10.56 -6.05
CA ALA A 137 8.22 -12.00 -6.18
C ALA A 137 8.02 -12.62 -4.80
N THR A 138 8.88 -12.26 -3.84
CA THR A 138 8.80 -12.72 -2.45
C THR A 138 7.47 -12.31 -1.79
N LEU A 139 6.97 -11.10 -2.06
CA LEU A 139 5.64 -10.65 -1.64
C LEU A 139 4.54 -11.53 -2.25
N GLY A 140 4.53 -11.69 -3.57
CA GLY A 140 3.53 -12.47 -4.28
C GLY A 140 3.47 -13.93 -3.82
N GLU A 141 4.62 -14.60 -3.71
CA GLU A 141 4.73 -15.99 -3.22
C GLU A 141 4.20 -16.14 -1.79
N THR A 142 4.40 -15.12 -0.95
CA THR A 142 3.88 -15.11 0.42
C THR A 142 2.36 -14.97 0.43
N LEU A 143 1.81 -14.02 -0.34
CA LEU A 143 0.36 -13.79 -0.40
C LEU A 143 -0.42 -14.98 -0.98
N VAL A 144 0.13 -15.66 -1.99
CA VAL A 144 -0.50 -16.84 -2.62
C VAL A 144 -0.78 -17.96 -1.61
N ARG A 145 0.08 -18.14 -0.60
CA ARG A 145 -0.11 -19.14 0.47
C ARG A 145 -1.37 -18.87 1.31
N HIS A 146 -1.88 -17.65 1.28
CA HIS A 146 -3.05 -17.22 2.01
C HIS A 146 -4.27 -16.98 1.12
N ARG A 147 -4.17 -17.16 -0.20
CA ARG A 147 -5.25 -16.89 -1.18
C ARG A 147 -6.57 -17.59 -0.86
N LYS A 148 -6.53 -18.78 -0.25
CA LYS A 148 -7.75 -19.54 0.10
C LYS A 148 -8.44 -19.08 1.38
N LYS A 149 -7.86 -18.12 2.10
CA LYS A 149 -8.41 -17.59 3.35
C LYS A 149 -9.20 -16.31 3.04
N PRO A 150 -10.45 -16.18 3.53
CA PRO A 150 -11.33 -15.08 3.13
C PRO A 150 -10.87 -13.71 3.68
N ARG A 151 -10.62 -13.62 4.99
CA ARG A 151 -10.32 -12.36 5.71
C ARG A 151 -8.91 -12.36 6.25
N VAL A 152 -7.94 -12.02 5.39
CA VAL A 152 -6.51 -12.00 5.75
C VAL A 152 -6.05 -10.56 5.89
N TYR A 153 -5.42 -10.26 7.02
CA TYR A 153 -4.65 -9.04 7.23
C TYR A 153 -3.22 -9.44 7.57
N ILE A 154 -2.30 -9.21 6.63
CA ILE A 154 -0.90 -9.61 6.75
C ILE A 154 0.02 -8.40 6.78
N GLY A 155 0.97 -8.44 7.69
CA GLY A 155 1.89 -7.34 7.94
C GLY A 155 2.93 -7.72 8.99
N CYS A 156 3.85 -6.82 9.27
CA CYS A 156 4.67 -6.93 10.47
C CYS A 156 3.86 -6.41 11.65
N MET A 157 3.27 -7.33 12.43
CA MET A 157 2.32 -6.98 13.46
C MET A 157 3.03 -6.40 14.68
N LYS A 158 2.49 -5.31 15.21
CA LYS A 158 2.98 -4.59 16.38
C LYS A 158 1.84 -4.20 17.31
N SER A 159 2.21 -3.91 18.55
CA SER A 159 1.40 -3.20 19.53
C SER A 159 2.38 -2.35 20.35
N GLY A 160 2.05 -1.07 20.53
CA GLY A 160 2.92 -0.09 21.16
C GLY A 160 2.10 0.91 21.97
N PRO A 161 2.77 1.72 22.81
CA PRO A 161 2.09 2.70 23.64
C PRO A 161 1.27 3.67 22.80
N VAL A 162 0.07 4.01 23.28
CA VAL A 162 -0.76 5.05 22.66
C VAL A 162 -0.04 6.39 22.79
N LEU A 163 0.06 7.14 21.69
CA LEU A 163 0.77 8.40 21.63
C LEU A 163 -0.11 9.54 22.17
N ASN A 164 -0.33 9.57 23.48
CA ASN A 164 -1.25 10.50 24.16
C ASN A 164 -0.61 11.86 24.55
N GLN A 165 0.70 12.02 24.38
CA GLN A 165 1.41 13.25 24.75
C GLN A 165 1.28 14.31 23.66
N LYS A 166 0.80 15.51 24.01
CA LYS A 166 0.76 16.64 23.06
C LYS A 166 2.17 17.01 22.59
N GLY A 167 2.31 17.37 21.32
CA GLY A 167 3.58 17.84 20.73
C GLY A 167 4.48 16.73 20.19
N VAL A 168 4.19 15.45 20.46
CA VAL A 168 4.89 14.35 19.78
C VAL A 168 4.32 14.14 18.39
N ARG A 169 5.17 13.67 17.46
CA ARG A 169 4.73 13.27 16.13
C ARG A 169 3.67 12.18 16.28
N TYR A 170 2.56 12.34 15.56
CA TYR A 170 1.42 11.41 15.60
C TYR A 170 0.69 11.31 16.93
N HIS A 171 0.70 12.37 17.74
CA HIS A 171 -0.20 12.51 18.89
C HIS A 171 -1.64 12.16 18.49
N GLU A 172 -2.24 11.22 19.21
CA GLU A 172 -3.61 10.76 19.01
C GLU A 172 -4.56 11.60 19.89
N PRO A 173 -5.30 12.58 19.34
CA PRO A 173 -6.18 13.44 20.13
C PRO A 173 -7.31 12.67 20.82
N GLU A 174 -7.73 11.53 20.26
CA GLU A 174 -8.77 10.68 20.82
C GLU A 174 -8.18 9.47 21.55
N TYR A 175 -7.00 9.62 22.17
CA TYR A 175 -6.27 8.54 22.86
C TYR A 175 -7.12 7.82 23.92
N TRP A 176 -8.09 8.52 24.52
CA TRP A 176 -9.01 7.99 25.52
C TRP A 176 -9.88 6.82 25.00
N LYS A 177 -10.05 6.68 23.68
CA LYS A 177 -10.75 5.54 23.06
C LYS A 177 -9.97 4.24 23.15
N PHE A 178 -8.67 4.30 23.43
CA PHE A 178 -7.81 3.14 23.64
C PHE A 178 -7.71 2.75 25.12
N GLY A 179 -8.54 3.35 25.97
CA GLY A 179 -8.61 3.15 27.42
C GLY A 179 -7.76 4.16 28.19
N GLU A 180 -7.05 3.69 29.20
CA GLU A 180 -6.38 4.54 30.19
C GLU A 180 -4.92 4.87 29.84
N ALA A 181 -4.33 5.78 30.60
CA ALA A 181 -2.92 6.13 30.45
C ALA A 181 -2.02 4.90 30.64
N GLY A 182 -1.10 4.67 29.70
CA GLY A 182 -0.23 3.48 29.68
C GLY A 182 -0.76 2.35 28.80
N ASN A 183 -2.00 2.44 28.30
CA ASN A 183 -2.52 1.48 27.34
C ASN A 183 -1.74 1.49 26.03
N LYS A 184 -1.82 0.35 25.35
CA LYS A 184 -1.24 0.13 24.03
C LYS A 184 -2.33 0.14 22.98
N TYR A 185 -1.98 0.53 21.76
CA TYR A 185 -2.81 0.26 20.59
C TYR A 185 -3.08 -1.25 20.49
N PHE A 186 -4.26 -1.62 20.00
CA PHE A 186 -4.55 -3.01 19.59
C PHE A 186 -3.50 -3.49 18.58
N ARG A 187 -3.40 -4.80 18.39
CA ARG A 187 -2.43 -5.38 17.45
C ARG A 187 -2.80 -4.98 16.02
N HIS A 188 -1.85 -4.37 15.30
CA HIS A 188 -2.00 -3.93 13.91
C HIS A 188 -0.67 -4.08 13.16
N ALA A 189 -0.70 -4.13 11.84
CA ALA A 189 0.51 -4.11 11.02
C ALA A 189 1.18 -2.74 11.05
N THR A 190 2.50 -2.69 10.91
CA THR A 190 3.21 -1.42 10.72
C THR A 190 2.86 -0.76 9.37
N GLY A 191 2.80 0.57 9.34
CA GLY A 191 2.36 1.32 8.16
C GLY A 191 3.22 1.18 6.90
N GLN A 192 4.50 0.83 7.01
CA GLN A 192 5.41 0.81 5.85
C GLN A 192 4.96 -0.12 4.73
N LEU A 193 4.46 -1.31 5.08
CA LEU A 193 3.86 -2.25 4.15
C LEU A 193 2.92 -3.21 4.87
N TYR A 194 1.72 -3.35 4.35
CA TYR A 194 0.77 -4.40 4.73
C TYR A 194 -0.12 -4.78 3.54
N ALA A 195 -0.73 -5.96 3.61
CA ALA A 195 -1.71 -6.41 2.63
C ALA A 195 -2.98 -6.91 3.31
N ILE A 196 -4.11 -6.71 2.63
CA ILE A 196 -5.41 -7.19 3.04
C ILE A 196 -6.04 -8.00 1.90
N SER A 197 -6.82 -9.02 2.24
CA SER A 197 -7.57 -9.79 1.24
C SER A 197 -8.69 -8.99 0.60
N HIS A 198 -9.20 -9.50 -0.52
CA HIS A 198 -10.35 -8.96 -1.22
C HIS A 198 -11.54 -8.63 -0.31
N ASP A 199 -11.91 -9.53 0.60
CA ASP A 199 -13.06 -9.36 1.47
C ASP A 199 -12.90 -8.16 2.42
N LEU A 200 -11.69 -7.97 2.95
CA LEU A 200 -11.39 -6.83 3.84
C LEU A 200 -11.34 -5.51 3.08
N ALA A 201 -10.77 -5.50 1.87
CA ALA A 201 -10.78 -4.32 1.02
C ALA A 201 -12.22 -3.94 0.59
N SER A 202 -13.04 -4.94 0.27
CA SER A 202 -14.47 -4.77 -0.03
C SER A 202 -15.24 -4.25 1.18
N TYR A 203 -14.96 -4.78 2.38
CA TYR A 203 -15.52 -4.27 3.62
C TYR A 203 -15.20 -2.78 3.82
N ILE A 204 -13.96 -2.36 3.56
CA ILE A 204 -13.58 -0.94 3.61
C ILE A 204 -14.39 -0.13 2.60
N SER A 205 -14.48 -0.59 1.35
CA SER A 205 -15.21 0.10 0.28
C SER A 205 -16.68 0.34 0.64
N VAL A 206 -17.37 -0.69 1.13
CA VAL A 206 -18.80 -0.64 1.50
C VAL A 206 -19.03 0.25 2.73
N ASN A 207 -18.16 0.15 3.74
CA ASN A 207 -18.38 0.81 5.04
C ASN A 207 -17.64 2.13 5.19
N GLN A 208 -16.99 2.64 4.14
CA GLN A 208 -16.05 3.77 4.22
C GLN A 208 -16.61 5.01 4.94
N HIS A 209 -17.91 5.26 4.88
CA HIS A 209 -18.56 6.43 5.49
C HIS A 209 -18.65 6.35 7.03
N VAL A 210 -18.63 5.15 7.61
CA VAL A 210 -18.64 4.95 9.08
C VAL A 210 -17.28 4.59 9.66
N LEU A 211 -16.29 4.24 8.82
CA LEU A 211 -14.95 3.90 9.28
C LEU A 211 -14.22 5.12 9.84
N HIS A 212 -14.01 5.07 11.16
CA HIS A 212 -13.32 6.10 11.94
C HIS A 212 -11.85 6.23 11.55
N LYS A 213 -11.28 7.43 11.65
CA LYS A 213 -9.89 7.71 11.29
C LYS A 213 -9.17 8.23 12.53
N PHE A 214 -8.14 7.51 12.93
CA PHE A 214 -7.18 7.94 13.94
C PHE A 214 -6.02 8.72 13.29
N ALA A 215 -5.22 9.41 14.10
CA ALA A 215 -4.09 10.20 13.63
C ALA A 215 -3.01 9.35 12.94
N ASN A 216 -2.85 8.09 13.38
CA ASN A 216 -1.99 7.11 12.74
C ASN A 216 -2.79 6.29 11.72
N GLU A 217 -2.29 6.21 10.49
CA GLU A 217 -2.95 5.53 9.38
C GLU A 217 -2.98 4.00 9.57
N ASP A 218 -1.91 3.42 10.09
CA ASP A 218 -1.80 1.98 10.35
C ASP A 218 -2.67 1.54 11.55
N VAL A 219 -2.78 2.39 12.57
CA VAL A 219 -3.76 2.23 13.64
C VAL A 219 -5.18 2.33 13.07
N SER A 220 -5.47 3.32 12.23
CA SER A 220 -6.80 3.44 11.60
C SER A 220 -7.21 2.16 10.89
N LEU A 221 -6.35 1.63 10.02
CA LEU A 221 -6.62 0.38 9.31
C LEU A 221 -6.89 -0.78 10.27
N GLY A 222 -6.02 -0.99 11.26
CA GLY A 222 -6.22 -2.08 12.22
C GLY A 222 -7.52 -1.95 13.03
N SER A 223 -7.97 -0.73 13.33
CA SER A 223 -9.23 -0.51 14.06
C SER A 223 -10.45 -0.96 13.27
N TRP A 224 -10.40 -0.89 11.94
CA TRP A 224 -11.51 -1.30 11.07
C TRP A 224 -11.74 -2.81 11.11
N PHE A 225 -10.76 -3.57 11.57
CA PHE A 225 -10.78 -5.03 11.57
C PHE A 225 -10.93 -5.65 12.97
N ILE A 226 -10.84 -4.86 14.04
CA ILE A 226 -10.82 -5.40 15.42
C ILE A 226 -12.12 -6.13 15.80
N GLY A 227 -13.26 -5.70 15.26
CA GLY A 227 -14.57 -6.31 15.48
C GLY A 227 -14.91 -7.41 14.47
N LEU A 228 -14.00 -7.76 13.58
CA LEU A 228 -14.19 -8.74 12.52
C LEU A 228 -13.37 -10.01 12.81
N ASP A 229 -13.86 -11.15 12.33
CA ASP A 229 -13.14 -12.44 12.41
C ASP A 229 -12.00 -12.50 11.38
N VAL A 230 -10.90 -11.79 11.64
CA VAL A 230 -9.76 -11.62 10.72
C VAL A 230 -8.55 -12.45 11.13
N ASP A 231 -8.00 -13.17 10.15
CA ASP A 231 -6.69 -13.83 10.26
C ASP A 231 -5.58 -12.78 10.23
N HIS A 232 -5.10 -12.38 11.40
CA HIS A 232 -3.94 -11.51 11.54
C HIS A 232 -2.65 -12.32 11.37
N ILE A 233 -1.94 -12.11 10.28
CA ILE A 233 -0.69 -12.81 9.96
C ILE A 233 0.49 -11.88 10.26
N ASP A 234 1.29 -12.27 11.25
CA ASP A 234 2.53 -11.59 11.61
C ASP A 234 3.70 -12.17 10.82
N ASP A 235 4.11 -11.49 9.74
CA ASP A 235 5.29 -11.86 8.95
C ASP A 235 6.38 -10.81 9.11
N ARG A 236 7.42 -11.18 9.87
CA ARG A 236 8.58 -10.33 10.16
C ARG A 236 9.45 -10.03 8.94
N ARG A 237 9.25 -10.70 7.81
CA ARG A 237 9.92 -10.38 6.54
C ARG A 237 9.37 -9.09 5.92
N LEU A 238 8.23 -8.58 6.39
CA LEU A 238 7.63 -7.31 5.95
C LEU A 238 8.20 -6.08 6.67
N CYS A 239 9.18 -6.26 7.56
CA CYS A 239 9.79 -5.18 8.34
C CYS A 239 11.27 -5.41 8.67
N CYS A 240 12.03 -5.92 7.69
CA CYS A 240 13.47 -6.04 7.87
C CYS A 240 14.15 -4.68 7.93
N GLY A 241 15.26 -4.61 8.66
CA GLY A 241 16.19 -3.49 8.56
C GLY A 241 16.87 -3.46 7.18
N THR A 242 17.31 -2.28 6.76
CA THR A 242 18.22 -2.16 5.61
C THR A 242 19.59 -2.82 5.93
N PRO A 243 20.55 -2.88 4.97
CA PRO A 243 21.85 -3.50 5.20
C PRO A 243 22.52 -3.08 6.52
N PRO A 244 23.06 -4.04 7.30
CA PRO A 244 23.30 -5.45 6.92
C PRO A 244 22.16 -6.44 7.23
N ASP A 245 21.05 -6.02 7.87
CA ASP A 245 20.03 -6.95 8.40
C ASP A 245 19.36 -7.79 7.30
N CYS A 246 18.87 -7.13 6.25
CA CYS A 246 18.24 -7.81 5.11
C CYS A 246 19.14 -8.87 4.45
N GLU A 247 20.46 -8.62 4.39
CA GLU A 247 21.44 -9.50 3.74
C GLU A 247 21.68 -10.75 4.58
N TRP A 248 21.90 -10.58 5.88
CA TRP A 248 22.06 -11.71 6.79
C TRP A 248 20.82 -12.59 6.80
N LYS A 249 19.63 -11.99 6.78
CA LYS A 249 18.36 -12.73 6.66
C LYS A 249 18.26 -13.48 5.33
N ALA A 250 18.64 -12.85 4.21
CA ALA A 250 18.67 -13.52 2.91
C ALA A 250 19.67 -14.69 2.87
N GLN A 251 20.86 -14.52 3.44
CA GLN A 251 21.87 -15.58 3.57
C GLN A 251 21.37 -16.76 4.41
N ALA A 252 20.53 -16.50 5.42
CA ALA A 252 19.88 -17.52 6.23
C ALA A 252 18.62 -18.13 5.57
N GLY A 253 18.35 -17.83 4.29
CA GLY A 253 17.17 -18.32 3.56
C GLY A 253 15.85 -17.60 3.87
N ASN A 254 15.89 -16.55 4.70
CA ASN A 254 14.73 -15.74 5.09
C ASN A 254 14.72 -14.43 4.31
N ILE A 255 14.58 -14.51 2.99
CA ILE A 255 14.54 -13.32 2.12
C ILE A 255 13.45 -12.36 2.60
N CYS A 256 13.82 -11.11 2.80
CA CYS A 256 12.92 -10.06 3.23
C CYS A 256 11.95 -9.68 2.12
N ILE A 257 10.68 -9.45 2.48
CA ILE A 257 9.67 -8.91 1.58
C ILE A 257 9.81 -7.40 1.48
N ALA A 258 10.07 -6.74 2.62
CA ALA A 258 10.30 -5.30 2.67
C ALA A 258 11.46 -4.95 3.60
N SER A 259 12.21 -3.91 3.22
CA SER A 259 13.37 -3.41 3.97
C SER A 259 13.27 -1.89 4.16
N PHE A 260 13.41 -1.42 5.40
CA PHE A 260 13.39 0.02 5.74
C PHE A 260 14.12 0.31 7.07
N ASP A 261 14.34 1.59 7.39
CA ASP A 261 14.97 2.00 8.64
C ASP A 261 13.90 2.44 9.66
N TRP A 262 13.92 1.84 10.86
CA TRP A 262 12.99 2.22 11.93
C TRP A 262 13.15 3.68 12.38
N THR A 263 14.39 4.19 12.35
CA THR A 263 14.73 5.56 12.79
C THR A 263 14.03 6.65 11.96
N CYS A 264 13.77 6.40 10.68
CA CYS A 264 13.07 7.32 9.79
C CYS A 264 11.64 6.88 9.46
N SER A 265 11.20 5.73 9.98
CA SER A 265 9.92 5.09 9.63
C SER A 265 9.79 4.83 8.12
N GLY A 266 10.91 4.43 7.50
CA GLY A 266 11.16 4.36 6.06
C GLY A 266 12.67 4.34 5.82
N ILE A 267 13.16 4.13 4.61
CA ILE A 267 14.60 4.23 4.30
C ILE A 267 15.02 5.69 4.47
N CYS A 268 15.94 5.97 5.39
CA CYS A 268 16.45 7.33 5.57
C CYS A 268 17.11 7.82 4.28
N ARG A 269 16.79 9.04 3.81
CA ARG A 269 17.25 9.57 2.51
C ARG A 269 16.96 8.58 1.35
N SER A 270 15.76 8.02 1.33
CA SER A 270 15.34 6.97 0.39
C SER A 270 15.62 7.29 -1.08
N ALA A 271 15.45 8.54 -1.51
CA ALA A 271 15.74 8.99 -2.87
C ALA A 271 17.16 8.59 -3.35
N ASP A 272 18.13 8.59 -2.43
CA ASP A 272 19.52 8.24 -2.73
C ASP A 272 19.82 6.79 -2.29
N ARG A 273 19.37 6.39 -1.09
CA ARG A 273 19.78 5.13 -0.46
C ARG A 273 19.06 3.89 -0.97
N ILE A 274 17.86 4.02 -1.54
CA ILE A 274 17.08 2.85 -1.97
C ILE A 274 17.79 2.02 -3.05
N LYS A 275 18.65 2.64 -3.86
CA LYS A 275 19.46 1.94 -4.88
C LYS A 275 20.44 0.97 -4.24
N GLU A 276 21.11 1.40 -3.19
CA GLU A 276 22.06 0.57 -2.46
C GLU A 276 21.34 -0.54 -1.68
N VAL A 277 20.20 -0.22 -1.06
CA VAL A 277 19.34 -1.21 -0.41
C VAL A 277 18.87 -2.24 -1.43
N HIS A 278 18.39 -1.82 -2.60
CA HIS A 278 17.95 -2.74 -3.66
C HIS A 278 19.08 -3.62 -4.17
N ARG A 279 20.29 -3.08 -4.33
CA ARG A 279 21.46 -3.86 -4.78
C ARG A 279 21.83 -4.99 -3.79
N ARG A 280 21.64 -4.76 -2.49
CA ARG A 280 22.08 -5.67 -1.42
C ARG A 280 20.97 -6.58 -0.89
N CYS A 281 19.75 -6.05 -0.78
CA CYS A 281 18.57 -6.76 -0.26
C CYS A 281 17.63 -7.26 -1.35
N GLY A 282 17.85 -6.85 -2.61
CA GLY A 282 16.97 -7.18 -3.72
C GLY A 282 16.98 -8.66 -4.06
N GLU A 283 15.81 -9.19 -4.37
CA GLU A 283 15.70 -10.46 -5.08
C GLU A 283 16.31 -10.36 -6.49
N GLY A 284 16.64 -11.51 -7.09
CA GLY A 284 17.22 -11.53 -8.43
C GLY A 284 16.31 -10.83 -9.46
N ALA A 285 16.89 -10.14 -10.45
CA ALA A 285 16.14 -9.33 -11.43
C ALA A 285 15.08 -10.13 -12.21
N ASN A 286 15.21 -11.45 -12.28
CA ASN A 286 14.26 -12.36 -12.92
C ASN A 286 13.26 -13.04 -11.97
N ALA A 287 13.38 -12.83 -10.66
CA ALA A 287 12.62 -13.55 -9.64
C ALA A 287 11.11 -13.48 -9.89
N VAL A 288 10.57 -12.28 -10.15
CA VAL A 288 9.13 -12.09 -10.40
C VAL A 288 8.66 -12.77 -11.68
N TRP A 289 9.53 -12.89 -12.68
CA TRP A 289 9.21 -13.53 -13.96
C TRP A 289 9.22 -15.05 -13.85
N THR A 290 10.11 -15.60 -13.02
CA THR A 290 10.20 -17.05 -12.75
C THR A 290 9.23 -17.54 -11.69
N ALA A 291 8.76 -16.65 -10.82
CA ALA A 291 7.81 -16.99 -9.76
C ALA A 291 6.50 -17.57 -10.32
N LYS A 292 6.01 -18.61 -9.65
CA LYS A 292 4.73 -19.27 -9.93
C LYS A 292 3.76 -18.92 -8.81
N PHE A 293 2.72 -18.15 -9.16
CA PHE A 293 1.68 -17.69 -8.25
C PHE A 293 0.38 -18.49 -8.42
#